data_AF-A0A917QZW1-F1
#
_entry.id   AF-A0A917QZW1-F1
#
_cell.length_a   1.000
_cell.length_b   1.000
_cell.length_c   1.000
_cell.angle_alpha   90.00
_cell.angle_beta   90.00
_cell.angle_gamma   90.00
#
_symmetry.space_group_name_H-M   'P 1'
#
loop_
_entity.id
_entity.type
_entity.pdbx_description
1 polymer ?
#
loop_
_entity_poly.entity_id
_entity_poly.type
_entity_poly.pdbx_seq_one_letter_code
_entity_poly.pdbx_strand_id
1 'polypeptide(L)'
;MAREVDMRKFRISLGLVLLALAGIVVWIAWEPSANALIAWLALWPAAAVLVWKAFAAFAGRITPSRTAPQSPLPTRPGMPQTPTNPPWSPGSPDALSSPIVSPDQKPLDTGTPPPAVRTDYLDVMQEAGKAAKSALIVMARVMVVLVLCIFVPGILIVFFVGMSSLFQGKIPEAASAFLVVGWLGWYCWGPLRDFWNAGGDAETRTDKHETAPSGRTVAVSTPRTDGRETASSSRTAAVDAPRMSLPEEFLLLSHGRHGNVHDHDRSVVGCAAAELGELALRRRLRLAPHWMINFWGITCFFTTAEIHVLDLTPTGIGWADDLLTELGRLSAPEGHPASDPTRTASPSRPILLQRWLRLRGDRAFLLHREAMIERGLLFYSPGFRPEHEERHYPDAALRTMLIDWLRAVNSAEVPADEQSLLLRDLVDGAGLNKELGLNRSIRQLRDQIRRTGTVAAVPKDMENTSDLLTLSFPRRMPVGTNADAGNDDGDDGGE
;
A
#
# COMPACT_ATOMS: atom_id res chain seq x y z
N MET A 1 23.15 29.77 22.54
CA MET A 1 22.28 30.46 21.57
C MET A 1 23.06 31.32 20.56
N ALA A 2 23.95 32.24 20.96
CA ALA A 2 24.68 33.11 20.00
C ALA A 2 25.41 32.36 18.87
N ARG A 3 26.14 31.28 19.19
CA ARG A 3 26.86 30.43 18.22
C ARG A 3 25.96 29.75 17.17
N GLU A 4 24.71 29.47 17.52
CA GLU A 4 23.76 28.82 16.62
C GLU A 4 23.17 29.81 15.62
N VAL A 5 22.91 31.04 16.07
CA VAL A 5 22.49 32.15 15.21
C VAL A 5 23.57 32.48 14.18
N ASP A 6 24.84 32.50 14.59
CA ASP A 6 25.96 32.76 13.67
C ASP A 6 26.15 31.65 12.63
N MET A 7 25.98 30.39 13.02
CA MET A 7 26.04 29.27 12.07
C MET A 7 24.88 29.29 11.05
N ARG A 8 23.67 29.69 11.47
CA ARG A 8 22.54 29.83 10.53
C ARG A 8 22.77 30.96 9.53
N LYS A 9 23.26 32.13 9.98
CA LYS A 9 23.63 33.26 9.11
C LYS A 9 24.71 32.87 8.10
N PHE A 10 25.73 32.14 8.53
CA PHE A 10 26.80 31.65 7.66
C PHE A 10 26.28 30.72 6.55
N ARG A 11 25.40 29.76 6.89
CA ARG A 11 24.82 28.81 5.92
C ARG A 11 23.96 29.51 4.86
N ILE A 12 23.15 30.48 5.29
CA ILE A 12 22.30 31.26 4.38
C ILE A 12 23.17 32.09 3.43
N SER A 13 24.18 32.78 3.97
CA SER A 13 25.11 33.57 3.17
C SER A 13 25.88 32.71 2.16
N LEU A 14 26.39 31.55 2.58
CA LEU A 14 27.09 30.61 1.68
C LEU A 14 26.17 30.08 0.58
N GLY A 15 24.93 29.72 0.91
CA GLY A 15 23.94 29.26 -0.06
C GLY A 15 23.64 30.32 -1.13
N LEU A 16 23.44 31.58 -0.71
CA LEU A 16 23.19 32.71 -1.62
C LEU A 16 24.38 33.01 -2.54
N VAL A 17 25.62 32.97 -2.01
CA VAL A 17 26.84 33.19 -2.81
C VAL A 17 27.00 32.10 -3.89
N LEU A 18 26.75 30.84 -3.54
CA LEU A 18 26.82 29.73 -4.50
C LEU A 18 25.76 29.85 -5.60
N LEU A 19 24.56 30.32 -5.25
CA LEU A 19 23.47 30.53 -6.20
C LEU A 19 23.77 31.70 -7.16
N ALA A 20 24.34 32.80 -6.64
CA ALA A 20 24.80 33.92 -7.46
C ALA A 20 25.90 33.50 -8.45
N LEU A 21 26.87 32.69 -8.00
CA LEU A 21 27.90 32.13 -8.87
C LEU A 21 27.32 31.22 -9.96
N ALA A 22 26.33 30.39 -9.64
CA ALA A 22 25.64 29.58 -10.64
C ALA A 22 24.95 30.44 -11.70
N GLY A 23 24.30 31.55 -11.28
CA GLY A 23 23.70 32.51 -12.20
C GLY A 23 24.72 33.16 -13.15
N ILE A 24 25.89 33.53 -12.64
CA ILE A 24 26.98 34.09 -13.46
C ILE A 24 27.49 33.05 -14.47
N VAL A 25 27.64 31.78 -14.07
CA VAL A 25 28.04 30.69 -14.96
C VAL A 25 27.03 30.47 -16.09
N VAL A 26 25.73 30.49 -15.77
CA VAL A 26 24.65 30.39 -16.77
C VAL A 26 24.63 31.60 -17.69
N TRP A 27 24.86 32.81 -17.16
CA TRP A 27 24.90 34.04 -17.96
C TRP A 27 26.08 34.04 -18.95
N ILE A 28 27.27 33.63 -18.51
CA ILE A 28 28.45 33.45 -19.38
C ILE A 28 28.19 32.37 -20.44
N ALA A 29 27.50 31.28 -20.08
CA ALA A 29 27.11 30.24 -21.03
C ALA A 29 26.04 30.70 -22.02
N TRP A 30 25.31 31.78 -21.73
CA TRP A 30 24.24 32.26 -22.61
C TRP A 30 24.76 33.03 -23.82
N GLU A 31 26.02 33.49 -23.81
CA GLU A 31 26.57 34.30 -24.90
C GLU A 31 26.85 33.44 -26.15
N PRO A 32 26.12 33.65 -27.27
CA PRO A 32 26.13 32.75 -28.40
C PRO A 32 27.32 33.04 -29.31
N SER A 33 28.52 32.64 -28.89
CA SER A 33 29.69 32.61 -29.78
C SER A 33 29.83 31.23 -30.43
N ALA A 34 30.14 31.19 -31.74
CA ALA A 34 30.16 29.95 -32.53
C ALA A 34 31.19 28.89 -32.08
N ASN A 35 32.11 29.25 -31.17
CA ASN A 35 33.08 28.33 -30.56
C ASN A 35 32.65 27.84 -29.16
N ALA A 36 31.44 28.18 -28.70
CA ALA A 36 31.02 28.00 -27.31
C ALA A 36 30.47 26.61 -26.98
N LEU A 37 30.27 25.68 -27.93
CA LEU A 37 29.57 24.41 -27.62
C LEU A 37 30.28 23.58 -26.53
N ILE A 38 31.62 23.56 -26.55
CA ILE A 38 32.43 22.90 -25.51
C ILE A 38 32.37 23.67 -24.18
N ALA A 39 32.43 25.01 -24.23
CA ALA A 39 32.29 25.84 -23.03
C ALA A 39 30.89 25.68 -22.41
N TRP A 40 29.84 25.59 -23.24
CA TRP A 40 28.46 25.34 -22.87
C TRP A 40 28.34 24.00 -22.15
N LEU A 41 28.88 22.94 -22.76
CA LEU A 41 28.88 21.59 -22.16
C LEU A 41 29.67 21.51 -20.85
N ALA A 42 30.69 22.34 -20.64
CA ALA A 42 31.46 22.37 -19.39
C ALA A 42 30.83 23.28 -18.30
N LEU A 43 30.18 24.39 -18.71
CA LEU A 43 29.61 25.38 -17.79
C LEU A 43 28.27 24.90 -17.18
N TRP A 44 27.43 24.17 -17.92
CA TRP A 44 26.17 23.64 -17.39
C TRP A 44 26.34 22.67 -16.21
N PRO A 45 27.25 21.68 -16.26
CA PRO A 45 27.58 20.84 -15.11
C PRO A 45 28.10 21.65 -13.92
N ALA A 46 28.95 22.65 -14.16
CA ALA A 46 29.46 23.51 -13.11
C ALA A 46 28.33 24.30 -12.42
N ALA A 47 27.40 24.87 -13.18
CA ALA A 47 26.21 25.53 -12.65
C ALA A 47 25.34 24.56 -11.84
N ALA A 48 25.09 23.36 -12.35
CA ALA A 48 24.31 22.33 -11.64
C ALA A 48 24.96 21.93 -10.31
N VAL A 49 26.29 21.77 -10.27
CA VAL A 49 27.04 21.48 -9.04
C VAL A 49 26.96 22.63 -8.05
N LEU A 50 27.04 23.89 -8.51
CA LEU A 50 26.91 25.07 -7.64
C LEU A 50 25.51 25.18 -7.03
N VAL A 51 24.45 24.95 -7.83
CA VAL A 51 23.05 24.92 -7.34
C VAL A 51 22.85 23.79 -6.33
N TRP A 52 23.39 22.61 -6.61
CA TRP A 52 23.33 21.48 -5.67
C TRP A 52 24.06 21.79 -4.35
N LYS A 53 25.25 22.39 -4.42
CA LYS A 53 26.02 22.80 -3.22
C LYS A 53 25.32 23.91 -2.45
N ALA A 54 24.65 24.85 -3.13
CA ALA A 54 23.82 25.86 -2.48
C ALA A 54 22.68 25.22 -1.69
N PHE A 55 21.98 24.25 -2.29
CA PHE A 55 20.95 23.47 -1.61
C PHE A 55 21.48 22.67 -0.42
N ALA A 56 22.65 22.04 -0.57
CA ALA A 56 23.31 21.33 0.53
C ALA A 56 23.70 22.27 1.68
N ALA A 57 24.10 23.51 1.38
CA ALA A 57 24.39 24.54 2.38
C ALA A 57 23.13 24.96 3.14
N PHE A 58 22.02 25.22 2.43
CA PHE A 58 20.72 25.54 3.05
C PHE A 58 20.18 24.39 3.90
N ALA A 59 20.35 23.15 3.44
CA ALA A 59 19.97 21.94 4.18
C ALA A 59 20.90 21.64 5.38
N GLY A 60 21.95 22.44 5.60
CA GLY A 60 22.88 22.27 6.72
C GLY A 60 23.79 21.05 6.61
N ARG A 61 23.93 20.45 5.43
CA ARG A 61 24.71 19.23 5.18
C ARG A 61 26.21 19.49 5.00
N ILE A 62 26.63 20.75 4.86
CA ILE A 62 28.04 21.12 4.76
C ILE A 62 28.57 21.34 6.19
N THR A 63 29.27 20.34 6.71
CA THR A 63 30.00 20.47 7.97
C THR A 63 31.36 21.11 7.67
N PRO A 64 31.75 22.23 8.30
CA PRO A 64 33.10 22.75 8.14
C PRO A 64 34.08 21.68 8.62
N SER A 65 34.98 21.25 7.75
CA SER A 65 36.04 20.31 8.08
C SER A 65 36.84 20.86 9.25
N ARG A 66 36.69 20.21 10.40
CA ARG A 66 37.27 20.61 11.68
C ARG A 66 38.73 20.18 11.74
N THR A 67 39.62 20.90 11.05
CA THR A 67 41.06 20.83 11.30
C THR A 67 41.38 21.69 12.51
N ALA A 68 41.21 21.14 13.70
CA ALA A 68 41.81 21.67 14.92
C ALA A 68 42.45 20.49 15.69
N PRO A 69 43.73 20.56 16.06
CA PRO A 69 44.42 19.49 16.77
C PRO A 69 43.79 19.29 18.16
N GLN A 70 43.39 18.05 18.47
CA GLN A 70 42.87 17.67 19.78
C GLN A 70 44.01 17.57 20.80
N SER A 71 43.92 18.33 21.89
CA SER A 71 44.77 18.14 23.07
C SER A 71 44.33 16.90 23.87
N PRO A 72 45.27 16.15 24.49
CA PRO A 72 44.96 14.89 25.18
C PRO A 72 44.21 15.09 26.50
N LEU A 73 43.28 14.18 26.77
CA LEU A 73 42.39 14.14 27.95
C LEU A 73 43.13 13.60 29.19
N PRO A 74 42.87 14.10 30.42
CA PRO A 74 43.46 13.55 31.64
C PRO A 74 42.69 12.33 32.17
N THR A 75 43.46 11.38 32.70
CA THR A 75 43.04 10.11 33.29
C THR A 75 42.28 10.31 34.61
N ARG A 76 41.14 9.61 34.79
CA ARG A 76 40.30 9.65 36.01
C ARG A 76 40.57 8.41 36.90
N PRO A 77 40.86 8.56 38.21
CA PRO A 77 41.02 7.43 39.14
C PRO A 77 39.68 6.92 39.67
N GLY A 78 39.65 5.63 39.99
CA GLY A 78 38.46 4.84 40.32
C GLY A 78 37.83 5.10 41.69
N MET A 79 36.63 4.53 41.87
CA MET A 79 35.90 4.47 43.14
C MET A 79 35.42 3.05 43.45
N PRO A 80 35.20 2.72 44.74
CA PRO A 80 35.07 1.36 45.25
C PRO A 80 33.63 0.88 45.43
N GLN A 81 33.52 -0.42 45.63
CA GLN A 81 32.31 -1.25 45.72
C GLN A 81 31.42 -0.95 46.94
N THR A 82 30.12 -1.16 46.77
CA THR A 82 29.07 -1.16 47.81
C THR A 82 28.71 -2.60 48.20
N PRO A 83 28.48 -2.92 49.49
CA PRO A 83 28.04 -4.26 49.88
C PRO A 83 26.58 -4.29 50.40
N THR A 84 25.92 -5.42 50.08
CA THR A 84 24.99 -6.23 50.89
C THR A 84 23.67 -5.64 51.45
N ASN A 85 22.56 -6.20 50.93
CA ASN A 85 21.22 -6.24 51.53
C ASN A 85 21.14 -7.15 52.77
N PRO A 86 20.18 -6.92 53.70
CA PRO A 86 19.70 -7.94 54.62
C PRO A 86 18.26 -8.43 54.30
N PRO A 87 17.84 -9.60 54.84
CA PRO A 87 16.62 -10.30 54.47
C PRO A 87 15.43 -9.97 55.38
N TRP A 88 14.23 -10.15 54.82
CA TRP A 88 12.94 -9.98 55.49
C TRP A 88 12.56 -11.24 56.28
N SER A 89 11.96 -11.05 57.46
CA SER A 89 11.20 -12.07 58.20
C SER A 89 9.78 -11.54 58.49
N PRO A 90 8.75 -12.42 58.47
CA PRO A 90 7.34 -12.05 58.63
C PRO A 90 6.82 -12.32 60.06
N GLY A 91 5.78 -11.59 60.48
CA GLY A 91 5.05 -11.92 61.72
C GLY A 91 3.91 -10.98 62.09
N SER A 92 2.69 -11.34 61.66
CA SER A 92 1.41 -11.47 62.42
C SER A 92 0.83 -10.30 63.28
N PRO A 93 -0.47 -10.35 63.65
CA PRO A 93 -1.39 -9.21 63.59
C PRO A 93 -2.01 -8.80 64.95
N ASP A 94 -3.03 -7.94 64.85
CA ASP A 94 -4.03 -7.53 65.85
C ASP A 94 -3.65 -6.43 66.86
N ALA A 95 -4.36 -5.29 66.79
CA ALA A 95 -5.38 -4.90 67.77
C ALA A 95 -5.68 -3.39 67.73
N LEU A 96 -6.98 -3.09 67.53
CA LEU A 96 -7.79 -2.06 68.19
C LEU A 96 -7.07 -0.87 68.87
N SER A 97 -7.43 0.36 68.47
CA SER A 97 -8.12 1.35 69.33
C SER A 97 -8.14 2.74 68.67
N SER A 98 -9.34 3.31 68.51
CA SER A 98 -9.56 4.77 68.53
C SER A 98 -9.60 5.24 70.01
N PRO A 99 -9.37 6.54 70.36
CA PRO A 99 -10.43 7.55 70.18
C PRO A 99 -9.98 9.04 70.00
N ILE A 100 -10.86 9.81 69.34
CA ILE A 100 -11.43 11.15 69.65
C ILE A 100 -10.54 12.28 70.26
N VAL A 101 -10.81 13.54 69.81
CA VAL A 101 -10.47 14.90 70.34
C VAL A 101 -9.49 15.63 69.39
N SER A 102 -9.62 16.88 68.91
CA SER A 102 -10.61 17.98 68.86
C SER A 102 -10.13 19.01 67.80
N PRO A 103 -10.86 20.12 67.52
CA PRO A 103 -10.71 20.96 66.34
C PRO A 103 -9.74 22.14 66.53
N ASP A 104 -9.62 22.94 65.45
CA ASP A 104 -8.95 24.24 65.32
C ASP A 104 -7.42 24.24 65.24
N GLN A 105 -6.93 24.35 64.00
CA GLN A 105 -5.81 25.24 63.68
C GLN A 105 -5.82 25.61 62.19
N LYS A 106 -6.23 26.86 61.93
CA LYS A 106 -5.97 27.57 60.68
C LYS A 106 -4.64 28.32 60.84
N PRO A 107 -3.61 27.97 60.06
CA PRO A 107 -2.70 28.99 59.57
C PRO A 107 -2.43 28.75 58.07
N LEU A 108 -2.77 29.72 57.23
CA LEU A 108 -1.84 30.74 56.77
C LEU A 108 -1.29 30.37 55.39
N ASP A 109 -2.06 30.84 54.42
CA ASP A 109 -1.68 31.25 53.07
C ASP A 109 -0.16 31.26 52.83
N THR A 110 0.34 30.24 52.14
CA THR A 110 1.68 30.23 51.55
C THR A 110 1.55 29.82 50.09
N GLY A 111 1.51 30.85 49.25
CA GLY A 111 1.91 30.91 47.85
C GLY A 111 1.87 29.60 47.07
N THR A 112 0.78 29.41 46.34
CA THR A 112 0.70 28.51 45.18
C THR A 112 1.85 28.86 44.22
N PRO A 113 2.82 27.97 43.96
CA PRO A 113 3.79 28.21 42.90
C PRO A 113 3.04 28.20 41.55
N PRO A 114 3.42 29.07 40.60
CA PRO A 114 2.75 29.11 39.31
C PRO A 114 2.84 27.75 38.61
N PRO A 115 1.79 27.34 37.88
CA PRO A 115 1.75 26.04 37.22
C PRO A 115 2.97 25.87 36.31
N ALA A 116 3.53 24.67 36.29
CA ALA A 116 4.71 24.33 35.53
C ALA A 116 4.47 24.47 34.01
N VAL A 117 4.66 25.66 33.45
CA VAL A 117 4.60 25.99 32.00
C VAL A 117 5.74 25.34 31.19
N ARG A 118 6.46 24.35 31.73
CA ARG A 118 7.73 23.86 31.15
C ARG A 118 7.60 22.57 30.34
N THR A 119 6.51 21.83 30.46
CA THR A 119 6.28 20.58 29.70
C THR A 119 5.73 20.86 28.29
N ASP A 120 4.84 21.85 28.14
CA ASP A 120 4.23 22.19 26.85
C ASP A 120 5.24 22.60 25.77
N TYR A 121 6.36 23.23 26.16
CA TYR A 121 7.34 23.71 25.17
C TYR A 121 8.10 22.56 24.50
N LEU A 122 8.35 21.44 25.19
CA LEU A 122 9.08 20.30 24.63
C LEU A 122 8.20 19.51 23.67
N ASP A 123 6.92 19.34 23.98
CA ASP A 123 5.97 18.68 23.10
C ASP A 123 5.70 19.50 21.83
N VAL A 124 5.53 20.82 21.96
CA VAL A 124 5.39 21.72 20.80
C VAL A 124 6.64 21.70 19.91
N MET A 125 7.85 21.65 20.49
CA MET A 125 9.09 21.55 19.71
C MET A 125 9.26 20.18 19.04
N GLN A 126 8.76 19.10 19.66
CA GLN A 126 8.81 17.76 19.10
C GLN A 126 7.79 17.58 17.97
N GLU A 127 6.59 18.14 18.10
CA GLU A 127 5.59 18.18 17.04
C GLU A 127 6.05 19.05 15.85
N ALA A 128 6.59 20.24 16.12
CA ALA A 128 7.17 21.09 15.07
C ALA A 128 8.33 20.38 14.34
N GLY A 129 9.14 19.61 15.06
CA GLY A 129 10.21 18.79 14.48
C GLY A 129 9.71 17.65 13.59
N LYS A 130 8.58 17.01 13.95
CA LYS A 130 7.94 15.97 13.13
C LYS A 130 7.32 16.56 11.86
N ALA A 131 6.60 17.68 11.98
CA ALA A 131 6.03 18.40 10.84
C ALA A 131 7.09 18.92 9.86
N ALA A 132 8.23 19.40 10.37
CA ALA A 132 9.34 19.81 9.53
C ALA A 132 9.94 18.64 8.73
N LYS A 133 10.04 17.44 9.33
CA LYS A 133 10.57 16.24 8.66
C LYS A 133 9.62 15.72 7.58
N SER A 134 8.33 15.68 7.83
CA SER A 134 7.34 15.24 6.82
C SER A 134 7.29 16.21 5.64
N ALA A 135 7.33 17.53 5.89
CA ALA A 135 7.43 18.54 4.84
C ALA A 135 8.69 18.39 3.98
N LEU A 136 9.84 18.05 4.59
CA LEU A 136 11.09 17.83 3.88
C LEU A 136 11.03 16.60 2.95
N ILE A 137 10.36 15.52 3.39
CA ILE A 137 10.14 14.33 2.56
C ILE A 137 9.24 14.68 1.37
N VAL A 138 8.12 15.37 1.61
CA VAL A 138 7.20 15.79 0.53
C VAL A 138 7.91 16.69 -0.47
N MET A 139 8.66 17.69 -0.01
CA MET A 139 9.45 18.55 -0.90
C MET A 139 10.50 17.78 -1.69
N ALA A 140 11.16 16.78 -1.09
CA ALA A 140 12.10 15.93 -1.81
C ALA A 140 11.41 15.13 -2.92
N ARG A 141 10.21 14.59 -2.68
CA ARG A 141 9.43 13.89 -3.71
C ARG A 141 9.00 14.82 -4.84
N VAL A 142 8.50 16.01 -4.51
CA VAL A 142 8.12 17.03 -5.50
C VAL A 142 9.31 17.45 -6.35
N MET A 143 10.47 17.65 -5.73
CA MET A 143 11.71 17.96 -6.45
C MET A 143 12.14 16.83 -7.39
N VAL A 144 12.06 15.57 -6.96
CA VAL A 144 12.38 14.42 -7.84
C VAL A 144 11.44 14.38 -9.06
N VAL A 145 10.15 14.59 -8.85
CA VAL A 145 9.17 14.65 -9.95
C VAL A 145 9.48 15.81 -10.89
N LEU A 146 9.79 16.98 -10.35
CA LEU A 146 10.11 18.17 -11.15
C LEU A 146 11.40 17.97 -11.96
N VAL A 147 12.44 17.36 -11.36
CA VAL A 147 13.67 16.98 -12.06
C VAL A 147 13.37 15.98 -13.18
N LEU A 148 12.55 14.95 -12.94
CA LEU A 148 12.13 14.00 -13.98
C LEU A 148 11.37 14.69 -15.12
N CYS A 149 10.44 15.59 -14.80
CA CYS A 149 9.67 16.35 -15.79
C CYS A 149 10.55 17.24 -16.68
N ILE A 150 11.71 17.68 -16.22
CA ILE A 150 12.66 18.49 -17.01
C ILE A 150 13.66 17.60 -17.75
N PHE A 151 14.21 16.58 -17.09
CA PHE A 151 15.26 15.74 -17.66
C PHE A 151 14.74 14.80 -18.74
N VAL A 152 13.55 14.19 -18.57
CA VAL A 152 13.02 13.23 -19.54
C VAL A 152 12.80 13.87 -20.91
N PRO A 153 12.15 15.05 -21.04
CA PRO A 153 12.05 15.75 -22.32
C PRO A 153 13.42 16.13 -22.90
N GLY A 154 14.36 16.58 -22.05
CA GLY A 154 15.71 16.92 -22.49
C GLY A 154 16.46 15.73 -23.10
N ILE A 155 16.41 14.57 -22.43
CA ILE A 155 16.99 13.31 -22.94
C ILE A 155 16.34 12.91 -24.26
N LEU A 156 15.01 13.01 -24.38
CA LEU A 156 14.30 12.71 -25.62
C LEU A 156 14.71 13.65 -26.76
N ILE A 157 14.84 14.96 -26.51
CA ILE A 157 15.28 15.93 -27.53
C ILE A 157 16.69 15.58 -28.03
N VAL A 158 17.64 15.32 -27.12
CA VAL A 158 19.02 14.94 -27.51
C VAL A 158 19.03 13.62 -28.28
N PHE A 159 18.19 12.66 -27.88
CA PHE A 159 18.02 11.40 -28.59
C PHE A 159 17.47 11.62 -30.02
N PHE A 160 16.45 12.47 -30.20
CA PHE A 160 15.91 12.81 -31.52
C PHE A 160 16.93 13.54 -32.41
N VAL A 161 17.73 14.44 -31.84
CA VAL A 161 18.83 15.10 -32.57
C VAL A 161 19.87 14.06 -32.99
N GLY A 162 20.27 13.14 -32.10
CA GLY A 162 21.19 12.05 -32.43
C GLY A 162 20.66 11.14 -33.54
N MET A 163 19.38 10.78 -33.49
CA MET A 163 18.71 10.02 -34.55
C MET A 163 18.68 10.79 -35.89
N SER A 164 18.37 12.08 -35.87
CA SER A 164 18.36 12.92 -37.07
C SER A 164 19.76 13.04 -37.70
N SER A 165 20.80 13.29 -36.89
CA SER A 165 22.19 13.31 -37.35
C SER A 165 22.64 11.95 -37.92
N LEU A 166 22.15 10.84 -37.36
CA LEU A 166 22.41 9.50 -37.87
C LEU A 166 21.82 9.31 -39.28
N PHE A 167 20.57 9.76 -39.50
CA PHE A 167 19.92 9.69 -40.82
C PHE A 167 20.59 10.60 -41.86
N GLN A 168 21.24 11.68 -41.44
CA GLN A 168 22.01 12.57 -42.32
C GLN A 168 23.42 12.05 -42.63
N GLY A 169 23.81 10.88 -42.10
CA GLY A 169 25.17 10.32 -42.28
C GLY A 169 26.25 11.01 -41.44
N LYS A 170 25.88 11.87 -40.48
CA LYS A 170 26.79 12.55 -39.56
C LYS A 170 27.09 11.67 -38.34
N ILE A 171 27.81 10.58 -38.59
CA ILE A 171 28.14 9.54 -37.60
C ILE A 171 28.79 10.11 -36.31
N PRO A 172 29.78 11.02 -36.34
CA PRO A 172 30.41 11.50 -35.10
C PRO A 172 29.47 12.34 -34.22
N GLU A 173 28.55 13.10 -34.83
CA GLU A 173 27.54 13.87 -34.09
C GLU A 173 26.48 12.97 -33.46
N ALA A 174 26.05 11.94 -34.19
CA ALA A 174 25.12 10.94 -33.66
C ALA A 174 25.74 10.19 -32.47
N ALA A 175 27.00 9.75 -32.61
CA ALA A 175 27.71 9.02 -31.57
C ALA A 175 27.86 9.84 -30.28
N SER A 176 28.17 11.14 -30.38
CA SER A 176 28.28 12.01 -29.20
C SER A 176 26.92 12.23 -28.53
N ALA A 177 25.84 12.43 -29.31
CA ALA A 177 24.48 12.57 -28.76
C ALA A 177 24.04 11.30 -28.01
N PHE A 178 24.29 10.10 -28.56
CA PHE A 178 23.96 8.85 -27.87
C PHE A 178 24.80 8.61 -26.62
N LEU A 179 26.08 8.99 -26.62
CA LEU A 179 26.92 8.94 -25.41
C LEU A 179 26.38 9.86 -24.31
N VAL A 180 25.94 11.07 -24.66
CA VAL A 180 25.33 12.01 -23.70
C VAL A 180 24.02 11.44 -23.13
N VAL A 181 23.15 10.87 -23.99
CA VAL A 181 21.91 10.23 -23.55
C VAL A 181 22.18 9.02 -22.65
N GLY A 182 23.15 8.17 -23.01
CA GLY A 182 23.53 7.00 -22.21
C GLY A 182 24.10 7.41 -20.86
N TRP A 183 24.95 8.44 -20.82
CA TRP A 183 25.50 8.97 -19.58
C TRP A 183 24.43 9.61 -18.69
N LEU A 184 23.53 10.42 -19.26
CA LEU A 184 22.38 11.01 -18.54
C LEU A 184 21.45 9.94 -17.99
N GLY A 185 21.12 8.91 -18.79
CA GLY A 185 20.29 7.79 -18.36
C GLY A 185 20.93 7.05 -17.19
N TRP A 186 22.23 6.75 -17.27
CA TRP A 186 22.98 6.10 -16.18
C TRP A 186 23.04 6.99 -14.93
N TYR A 187 23.32 8.28 -15.10
CA TYR A 187 23.40 9.25 -14.00
C TYR A 187 22.06 9.44 -13.30
N CYS A 188 20.94 9.49 -14.04
CA CYS A 188 19.61 9.57 -13.46
C CYS A 188 19.20 8.27 -12.78
N TRP A 189 19.59 7.11 -13.31
CA TRP A 189 19.18 5.80 -12.79
C TRP A 189 19.65 5.53 -11.36
N GLY A 190 20.87 5.93 -11.00
CA GLY A 190 21.42 5.69 -9.65
C GLY A 190 20.59 6.33 -8.53
N PRO A 191 20.45 7.67 -8.51
CA PRO A 191 19.65 8.37 -7.50
C PRO A 191 18.17 7.98 -7.52
N LEU A 192 17.59 7.69 -8.70
CA LEU A 192 16.20 7.26 -8.80
C LEU A 192 16.00 5.88 -8.16
N ARG A 193 16.94 4.95 -8.39
CA ARG A 193 16.94 3.62 -7.79
C ARG A 193 17.06 3.70 -6.28
N ASP A 194 17.98 4.51 -5.77
CA ASP A 194 18.16 4.69 -4.32
C ASP A 194 16.93 5.33 -3.68
N PHE A 195 16.32 6.31 -4.35
CA PHE A 195 15.07 6.93 -3.90
C PHE A 195 13.90 5.92 -3.86
N TRP A 196 13.78 5.05 -4.87
CA TRP A 196 12.74 4.01 -4.90
C TRP A 196 12.95 2.95 -3.81
N ASN A 197 14.19 2.56 -3.55
CA ASN A 197 14.52 1.55 -2.54
C ASN A 197 14.42 2.10 -1.11
N ALA A 198 14.80 3.37 -0.89
CA ALA A 198 14.73 4.02 0.42
C ALA A 198 13.29 4.15 0.97
N GLY A 199 12.28 4.07 0.10
CA GLY A 199 10.88 4.07 0.49
C GLY A 199 10.40 2.75 1.12
N GLY A 200 11.07 1.61 0.87
CA GLY A 200 10.64 0.30 1.36
C GLY A 200 11.27 -0.11 2.70
N ASP A 201 12.50 0.34 2.98
CA ASP A 201 13.27 -0.14 4.13
C ASP A 201 13.01 0.65 5.43
N ALA A 202 12.48 1.87 5.33
CA ALA A 202 12.14 2.67 6.51
C ALA A 202 10.94 2.10 7.30
N GLU A 203 10.11 1.28 6.66
CA GLU A 203 8.84 0.80 7.21
C GLU A 203 8.95 -0.57 7.90
N THR A 204 10.07 -1.30 7.71
CA THR A 204 10.25 -2.64 8.30
C THR A 204 11.17 -2.68 9.52
N ARG A 205 11.77 -1.54 9.91
CA ARG A 205 12.81 -1.50 10.96
C ARG A 205 12.31 -1.02 12.34
N THR A 206 11.08 -0.52 12.45
CA THR A 206 10.53 -0.03 13.74
C THR A 206 9.88 -1.11 14.60
N ASP A 207 9.56 -2.29 14.08
CA ASP A 207 8.82 -3.33 14.84
C ASP A 207 9.68 -4.53 15.28
N LYS A 208 11.01 -4.40 15.25
CA LYS A 208 11.93 -5.51 15.59
C LYS A 208 12.67 -5.38 16.92
N HIS A 209 12.21 -4.52 17.81
CA HIS A 209 12.62 -4.60 19.20
C HIS A 209 11.53 -5.27 20.04
N GLU A 210 11.96 -6.34 20.74
CA GLU A 210 11.32 -6.92 21.92
C GLU A 210 10.23 -7.98 21.71
N THR A 211 10.66 -9.24 21.68
CA THR A 211 10.12 -10.31 22.54
C THR A 211 11.06 -11.51 22.47
N ALA A 212 11.83 -11.70 23.55
CA ALA A 212 12.61 -12.91 23.76
C ALA A 212 11.65 -14.06 24.15
N PRO A 213 11.69 -15.23 23.48
CA PRO A 213 10.84 -16.34 23.85
C PRO A 213 11.41 -17.06 25.08
N SER A 214 10.77 -16.87 26.24
CA SER A 214 10.93 -17.76 27.39
C SER A 214 10.08 -19.01 27.15
N GLY A 215 10.69 -20.05 26.58
CA GLY A 215 10.06 -21.33 26.28
C GLY A 215 10.52 -22.43 27.24
N ARG A 216 9.73 -22.66 28.28
CA ARG A 216 9.82 -23.77 29.24
C ARG A 216 9.40 -25.07 28.55
N THR A 217 10.32 -26.03 28.45
CA THR A 217 10.07 -27.38 27.95
C THR A 217 9.30 -28.21 28.97
N VAL A 218 8.05 -28.55 28.66
CA VAL A 218 7.31 -29.63 29.34
C VAL A 218 7.20 -30.80 28.36
N ALA A 219 7.89 -31.88 28.69
CA ALA A 219 7.82 -33.14 27.97
C ALA A 219 6.48 -33.81 28.25
N VAL A 220 5.62 -33.91 27.22
CA VAL A 220 4.43 -34.76 27.23
C VAL A 220 4.73 -35.97 26.36
N SER A 221 4.94 -37.10 27.01
CA SER A 221 5.05 -38.43 26.43
C SER A 221 3.68 -38.92 25.96
N THR A 222 3.52 -39.13 24.66
CA THR A 222 2.37 -39.86 24.09
C THR A 222 2.72 -41.35 23.91
N PRO A 223 1.78 -42.27 24.23
CA PRO A 223 1.99 -43.69 24.03
C PRO A 223 1.75 -44.05 22.56
N ARG A 224 2.65 -44.90 22.07
CA ARG A 224 2.63 -45.53 20.75
C ARG A 224 1.60 -46.66 20.73
N THR A 225 0.56 -46.50 19.93
CA THR A 225 -0.37 -47.58 19.57
C THR A 225 -0.20 -47.89 18.09
N ASP A 226 0.41 -49.04 17.81
CA ASP A 226 0.48 -49.68 16.50
C ASP A 226 -0.82 -50.46 16.25
N GLY A 227 -1.42 -50.30 15.07
CA GLY A 227 -2.59 -51.05 14.59
C GLY A 227 -3.16 -50.37 13.34
N ARG A 228 -2.65 -50.63 12.13
CA ARG A 228 -2.94 -51.77 11.23
C ARG A 228 -4.36 -51.77 10.68
N GLU A 229 -4.44 -51.47 9.37
CA GLU A 229 -5.44 -51.88 8.36
C GLU A 229 -6.92 -51.68 8.74
N THR A 230 -7.62 -50.65 8.22
CA THR A 230 -8.32 -50.74 6.92
C THR A 230 -8.28 -49.41 6.16
N ALA A 231 -7.39 -49.31 5.17
CA ALA A 231 -7.42 -48.27 4.16
C ALA A 231 -8.26 -48.74 2.97
N SER A 232 -9.49 -48.27 2.87
CA SER A 232 -10.25 -48.12 1.61
C SER A 232 -11.64 -47.57 1.91
N SER A 233 -11.97 -46.45 1.27
CA SER A 233 -13.34 -45.90 1.13
C SER A 233 -13.84 -44.87 2.15
N SER A 234 -12.97 -44.09 2.76
CA SER A 234 -13.28 -42.71 3.17
C SER A 234 -12.76 -41.74 2.11
N ARG A 235 -13.24 -41.93 0.87
CA ARG A 235 -13.16 -40.92 -0.18
C ARG A 235 -14.04 -39.77 0.29
N THR A 236 -13.39 -38.85 0.99
CA THR A 236 -13.71 -37.44 1.15
C THR A 236 -15.10 -37.13 0.60
N ALA A 237 -16.11 -37.17 1.47
CA ALA A 237 -17.29 -36.36 1.26
C ALA A 237 -16.77 -34.94 1.22
N ALA A 238 -16.36 -34.49 0.03
CA ALA A 238 -16.14 -33.10 -0.26
C ALA A 238 -17.46 -32.46 0.13
N VAL A 239 -17.45 -31.78 1.27
CA VAL A 239 -18.59 -31.05 1.78
C VAL A 239 -18.95 -30.11 0.65
N ASP A 240 -20.03 -30.42 -0.08
CA ASP A 240 -20.59 -29.57 -1.10
C ASP A 240 -21.06 -28.32 -0.37
N ALA A 241 -20.15 -27.36 -0.21
CA ALA A 241 -20.45 -26.09 0.41
C ALA A 241 -21.66 -25.49 -0.35
N PRO A 242 -22.66 -24.94 0.36
CA PRO A 242 -23.80 -24.31 -0.28
C PRO A 242 -23.32 -23.36 -1.36
N ARG A 243 -23.72 -23.60 -2.61
CA ARG A 243 -23.25 -22.83 -3.77
C ARG A 243 -23.84 -21.43 -3.73
N MET A 244 -23.14 -20.54 -3.05
CA MET A 244 -23.37 -19.10 -3.13
C MET A 244 -22.84 -18.57 -4.46
N SER A 245 -23.41 -17.48 -4.93
CA SER A 245 -22.83 -16.77 -6.08
C SER A 245 -21.52 -16.07 -5.67
N LEU A 246 -20.62 -15.86 -6.62
CA LEU A 246 -19.35 -15.18 -6.37
C LEU A 246 -19.49 -13.82 -5.62
N PRO A 247 -20.44 -12.93 -5.95
CA PRO A 247 -20.62 -11.69 -5.18
C PRO A 247 -21.07 -11.91 -3.74
N GLU A 248 -21.88 -12.93 -3.46
CA GLU A 248 -22.32 -13.27 -2.10
C GLU A 248 -21.16 -13.85 -1.28
N GLU A 249 -20.32 -14.71 -1.87
CA GLU A 249 -19.10 -15.22 -1.23
C GLU A 249 -18.13 -14.09 -0.90
N PHE A 250 -17.89 -13.20 -1.86
CA PHE A 250 -17.02 -12.04 -1.66
C PHE A 250 -17.56 -11.09 -0.58
N LEU A 251 -18.88 -10.84 -0.58
CA LEU A 251 -19.54 -9.97 0.39
C LEU A 251 -19.46 -10.55 1.81
N LEU A 252 -19.66 -11.87 1.96
CA LEU A 252 -19.52 -12.58 3.24
C LEU A 252 -18.11 -12.40 3.83
N LEU A 253 -17.07 -12.47 2.98
CA LEU A 253 -15.67 -12.28 3.38
C LEU A 253 -15.33 -10.82 3.69
N SER A 254 -15.96 -9.88 2.98
CA SER A 254 -15.80 -8.44 3.16
C SER A 254 -16.38 -7.93 4.49
N HIS A 255 -17.35 -8.65 5.05
CA HIS A 255 -17.84 -8.38 6.39
C HIS A 255 -16.90 -8.99 7.45
N GLY A 256 -16.47 -8.17 8.40
CA GLY A 256 -15.72 -8.59 9.57
C GLY A 256 -16.58 -9.30 10.61
N ARG A 257 -15.93 -9.93 11.58
CA ARG A 257 -16.62 -10.63 12.70
C ARG A 257 -17.54 -9.74 13.53
N HIS A 258 -17.25 -8.44 13.56
CA HIS A 258 -18.01 -7.43 14.33
C HIS A 258 -19.10 -6.72 13.51
N GLY A 259 -19.41 -7.25 12.32
CA GLY A 259 -20.46 -6.76 11.44
C GLY A 259 -20.11 -5.54 10.59
N ASN A 260 -18.91 -5.00 10.76
CA ASN A 260 -18.39 -3.89 9.96
C ASN A 260 -17.87 -4.40 8.61
N VAL A 261 -17.94 -3.58 7.57
CA VAL A 261 -17.35 -3.88 6.26
C VAL A 261 -15.89 -3.44 6.25
N HIS A 262 -14.99 -4.30 5.80
CA HIS A 262 -13.60 -3.95 5.57
C HIS A 262 -13.49 -3.02 4.36
N ASP A 263 -12.99 -1.79 4.54
CA ASP A 263 -12.73 -0.82 3.46
C ASP A 263 -13.93 -0.69 2.49
N HIS A 264 -14.96 0.05 2.90
CA HIS A 264 -16.26 0.09 2.22
C HIS A 264 -16.14 0.33 0.71
N ASP A 265 -15.38 1.35 0.29
CA ASP A 265 -15.18 1.69 -1.12
C ASP A 265 -14.64 0.52 -1.95
N ARG A 266 -13.70 -0.24 -1.39
CA ARG A 266 -13.14 -1.42 -2.07
C ARG A 266 -14.10 -2.60 -2.08
N SER A 267 -14.85 -2.80 -1.00
CA SER A 267 -15.86 -3.86 -0.92
C SER A 267 -17.00 -3.62 -1.91
N VAL A 268 -17.39 -2.37 -2.10
CA VAL A 268 -18.38 -1.92 -3.09
C VAL A 268 -17.89 -2.22 -4.51
N VAL A 269 -16.66 -1.81 -4.86
CA VAL A 269 -16.07 -2.12 -6.18
C VAL A 269 -15.88 -3.63 -6.36
N GLY A 270 -15.46 -4.33 -5.31
CA GLY A 270 -15.25 -5.77 -5.33
C GLY A 270 -16.53 -6.57 -5.56
N CYS A 271 -17.66 -6.13 -5.01
CA CYS A 271 -18.96 -6.77 -5.25
C CYS A 271 -19.38 -6.64 -6.72
N ALA A 272 -19.25 -5.45 -7.32
CA ALA A 272 -19.51 -5.27 -8.75
C ALA A 272 -18.51 -6.04 -9.64
N ALA A 273 -17.24 -6.15 -9.23
CA ALA A 273 -16.25 -6.98 -9.90
C ALA A 273 -16.61 -8.47 -9.84
N ALA A 274 -17.15 -8.92 -8.71
CA ALA A 274 -17.63 -10.28 -8.52
C ALA A 274 -18.87 -10.60 -9.38
N GLU A 275 -19.78 -9.65 -9.59
CA GLU A 275 -20.88 -9.81 -10.56
C GLU A 275 -20.35 -10.10 -11.97
N LEU A 276 -19.32 -9.36 -12.42
CA LEU A 276 -18.67 -9.62 -13.72
C LEU A 276 -17.92 -10.95 -13.74
N GLY A 277 -17.26 -11.31 -12.64
CA GLY A 277 -16.59 -12.60 -12.48
C GLY A 277 -17.56 -13.77 -12.62
N GLU A 278 -18.73 -13.69 -11.98
CA GLU A 278 -19.79 -14.70 -12.10
C GLU A 278 -20.32 -14.81 -13.54
N LEU A 279 -20.54 -13.69 -14.24
CA LEU A 279 -20.93 -13.70 -15.64
C LEU A 279 -19.83 -14.27 -16.55
N ALA A 280 -18.56 -14.06 -16.22
CA ALA A 280 -17.43 -14.65 -16.93
C ALA A 280 -17.34 -16.17 -16.70
N LEU A 281 -17.55 -16.66 -15.46
CA LEU A 281 -17.66 -18.10 -15.16
C LEU A 281 -18.76 -18.77 -16.00
N ARG A 282 -19.86 -18.05 -16.23
CA ARG A 282 -20.99 -18.48 -17.07
C ARG A 282 -20.79 -18.25 -18.57
N ARG A 283 -19.61 -17.79 -18.98
CA ARG A 283 -19.24 -17.53 -20.38
C ARG A 283 -20.16 -16.52 -21.10
N ARG A 284 -20.74 -15.59 -20.34
CA ARG A 284 -21.63 -14.55 -20.88
C ARG A 284 -20.89 -13.29 -21.31
N LEU A 285 -19.74 -13.02 -20.69
CA LEU A 285 -18.86 -11.93 -21.05
C LEU A 285 -17.40 -12.35 -21.00
N ARG A 286 -16.52 -11.56 -21.62
CA ARG A 286 -15.09 -11.58 -21.38
C ARG A 286 -14.59 -10.19 -21.03
N LEU A 287 -13.53 -10.13 -20.25
CA LEU A 287 -12.75 -8.92 -20.07
C LEU A 287 -11.52 -8.97 -20.99
N ALA A 288 -11.25 -7.86 -21.68
CA ALA A 288 -10.04 -7.70 -22.46
C ALA A 288 -9.37 -6.38 -22.11
N PRO A 289 -8.05 -6.26 -22.17
CA PRO A 289 -7.41 -4.97 -22.04
C PRO A 289 -7.77 -4.09 -23.25
N HIS A 290 -8.09 -2.82 -22.99
CA HIS A 290 -8.42 -1.82 -24.02
C HIS A 290 -7.26 -1.65 -25.01
N TRP A 291 -6.04 -1.61 -24.49
CA TRP A 291 -4.84 -1.44 -25.30
C TRP A 291 -3.67 -2.22 -24.71
N MET A 292 -3.13 -3.15 -25.49
CA MET A 292 -1.82 -3.74 -25.28
C MET A 292 -0.78 -3.04 -26.15
N ILE A 293 0.24 -2.42 -25.55
CA ILE A 293 1.44 -1.99 -26.29
C ILE A 293 2.54 -3.01 -26.02
N ASN A 294 2.97 -3.70 -27.06
CA ASN A 294 4.18 -4.52 -27.02
C ASN A 294 5.37 -3.61 -27.32
N PHE A 295 6.01 -3.09 -26.27
CA PHE A 295 7.23 -2.30 -26.42
C PHE A 295 8.43 -3.19 -26.09
N TRP A 296 9.27 -3.49 -27.09
CA TRP A 296 10.52 -4.25 -26.91
C TRP A 296 10.35 -5.64 -26.25
N GLY A 297 9.30 -6.37 -26.61
CA GLY A 297 9.01 -7.70 -26.03
C GLY A 297 8.42 -7.64 -24.61
N ILE A 298 8.20 -6.45 -24.06
CA ILE A 298 7.45 -6.22 -22.83
C ILE A 298 6.03 -5.81 -23.22
N THR A 299 5.05 -6.65 -22.90
CA THR A 299 3.64 -6.30 -23.05
C THR A 299 3.25 -5.38 -21.88
N CYS A 300 3.12 -4.09 -22.17
CA CYS A 300 2.57 -3.13 -21.24
C CYS A 300 1.05 -3.09 -21.40
N PHE A 301 0.34 -3.45 -20.33
CA PHE A 301 -1.10 -3.27 -20.23
C PHE A 301 -1.37 -1.86 -19.71
N PHE A 302 -2.01 -1.03 -20.51
CA PHE A 302 -2.60 0.19 -19.97
C PHE A 302 -3.84 -0.22 -19.17
N THR A 303 -4.02 0.40 -18.00
CA THR A 303 -4.91 -0.04 -16.92
C THR A 303 -6.40 -0.02 -17.26
N THR A 304 -6.77 0.35 -18.47
CA THR A 304 -8.16 0.33 -18.91
C THR A 304 -8.49 -1.03 -19.50
N ALA A 305 -9.39 -1.76 -18.84
CA ALA A 305 -10.00 -2.95 -19.39
C ALA A 305 -11.37 -2.62 -19.99
N GLU A 306 -11.81 -3.47 -20.90
CA GLU A 306 -13.09 -3.42 -21.58
C GLU A 306 -13.90 -4.67 -21.29
N ILE A 307 -15.19 -4.48 -21.08
CA ILE A 307 -16.19 -5.54 -20.96
C ILE A 307 -16.72 -5.81 -22.37
N HIS A 308 -16.61 -7.06 -22.81
CA HIS A 308 -17.21 -7.55 -24.05
C HIS A 308 -18.29 -8.56 -23.71
N VAL A 309 -19.55 -8.21 -24.00
CA VAL A 309 -20.67 -9.14 -23.89
C VAL A 309 -20.57 -10.16 -25.03
N LEU A 310 -20.54 -11.45 -24.69
CA LEU A 310 -20.42 -12.56 -25.64
C LEU A 310 -21.79 -13.16 -25.96
N ASP A 311 -22.62 -13.34 -24.93
CA ASP A 311 -23.93 -13.98 -25.03
C ASP A 311 -24.91 -13.29 -24.08
N LEU A 312 -26.05 -12.87 -24.63
CA LEU A 312 -27.17 -12.24 -23.89
C LEU A 312 -28.23 -13.25 -23.46
N THR A 313 -28.02 -14.55 -23.72
CA THR A 313 -28.93 -15.61 -23.28
C THR A 313 -29.04 -15.59 -21.75
N PRO A 314 -30.28 -15.62 -21.20
CA PRO A 314 -30.48 -15.67 -19.75
C PRO A 314 -29.67 -16.79 -19.09
N THR A 315 -29.23 -16.52 -17.87
CA THR A 315 -28.48 -17.41 -16.98
C THR A 315 -29.38 -18.15 -16.01
N GLY A 316 -30.63 -17.68 -15.82
CA GLY A 316 -31.56 -18.19 -14.83
C GLY A 316 -31.36 -17.61 -13.43
N ILE A 317 -30.46 -16.63 -13.28
CA ILE A 317 -30.24 -15.88 -12.04
C ILE A 317 -30.77 -14.47 -12.26
N GLY A 318 -31.80 -14.07 -11.51
CA GLY A 318 -32.52 -12.81 -11.72
C GLY A 318 -31.60 -11.58 -11.83
N TRP A 319 -30.71 -11.37 -10.86
CA TRP A 319 -29.80 -10.22 -10.88
C TRP A 319 -28.82 -10.25 -12.06
N ALA A 320 -28.38 -11.44 -12.48
CA ALA A 320 -27.42 -11.61 -13.56
C ALA A 320 -28.08 -11.36 -14.91
N ASP A 321 -29.36 -11.74 -15.07
CA ASP A 321 -30.14 -11.52 -16.28
C ASP A 321 -30.51 -10.03 -16.44
N ASP A 322 -30.84 -9.36 -15.34
CA ASP A 322 -31.00 -7.90 -15.29
C ASP A 322 -29.69 -7.19 -15.66
N LEU A 323 -28.56 -7.68 -15.15
CA LEU A 323 -27.25 -7.13 -15.46
C LEU A 323 -26.87 -7.36 -16.94
N LEU A 324 -27.12 -8.53 -17.51
CA LEU A 324 -26.89 -8.79 -18.93
C LEU A 324 -27.74 -7.88 -19.81
N THR A 325 -29.00 -7.64 -19.44
CA THR A 325 -29.88 -6.68 -20.12
C THR A 325 -29.30 -5.26 -20.06
N GLU A 326 -28.81 -4.84 -18.89
CA GLU A 326 -28.14 -3.55 -18.70
C GLU A 326 -26.89 -3.42 -19.60
N LEU A 327 -26.00 -4.42 -19.58
CA LEU A 327 -24.79 -4.45 -20.39
C LEU A 327 -25.10 -4.49 -21.89
N GLY A 328 -26.15 -5.21 -22.31
CA GLY A 328 -26.63 -5.24 -23.68
C GLY A 328 -27.07 -3.86 -24.17
N ARG A 329 -27.81 -3.12 -23.33
CA ARG A 329 -28.20 -1.72 -23.63
C ARG A 329 -27.00 -0.79 -23.72
N LEU A 330 -26.02 -0.93 -22.82
CA LEU A 330 -24.80 -0.10 -22.82
C LEU A 330 -23.87 -0.42 -24.00
N SER A 331 -23.89 -1.66 -24.49
CA SER A 331 -23.09 -2.10 -25.63
C SER A 331 -23.74 -1.81 -26.99
N ALA A 332 -25.00 -1.38 -27.00
CA ALA A 332 -25.74 -1.08 -28.22
C ALA A 332 -25.14 0.14 -28.95
N PRO A 333 -24.97 0.08 -30.29
CA PRO A 333 -24.47 1.19 -31.06
C PRO A 333 -25.43 2.38 -30.98
N GLU A 334 -24.89 3.54 -30.62
CA GLU A 334 -25.64 4.76 -30.39
C GLU A 334 -26.12 5.33 -31.75
N GLY A 335 -27.44 5.29 -31.99
CA GLY A 335 -28.08 6.12 -33.02
C GLY A 335 -27.99 5.65 -34.48
N HIS A 336 -27.90 4.35 -34.76
CA HIS A 336 -28.19 3.83 -36.11
C HIS A 336 -29.46 2.99 -36.11
N PRO A 337 -30.60 3.53 -36.62
CA PRO A 337 -31.80 2.72 -36.80
C PRO A 337 -31.45 1.53 -37.70
N ALA A 338 -31.98 0.36 -37.32
CA ALA A 338 -31.67 -0.96 -37.88
C ALA A 338 -32.23 -1.18 -39.30
N SER A 339 -32.03 -0.23 -40.22
CA SER A 339 -32.60 -0.26 -41.57
C SER A 339 -31.79 -1.08 -42.57
N ASP A 340 -30.67 -1.69 -42.19
CA ASP A 340 -29.90 -2.57 -43.08
C ASP A 340 -29.80 -4.00 -42.53
N PRO A 341 -30.66 -4.93 -42.98
CA PRO A 341 -30.62 -6.34 -42.57
C PRO A 341 -29.40 -7.10 -43.12
N THR A 342 -28.60 -6.51 -44.01
CA THR A 342 -27.41 -7.15 -44.59
C THR A 342 -26.11 -6.80 -43.88
N ARG A 343 -26.14 -5.87 -42.91
CA ARG A 343 -24.96 -5.49 -42.14
C ARG A 343 -24.59 -6.61 -41.18
N THR A 344 -23.56 -7.38 -41.53
CA THR A 344 -22.87 -8.32 -40.64
C THR A 344 -22.70 -7.69 -39.25
N ALA A 345 -23.14 -8.42 -38.21
CA ALA A 345 -23.21 -7.96 -36.83
C ALA A 345 -22.00 -7.07 -36.48
N SER A 346 -22.24 -5.76 -36.38
CA SER A 346 -21.18 -4.84 -35.95
C SER A 346 -20.73 -5.28 -34.56
N PRO A 347 -19.42 -5.37 -34.29
CA PRO A 347 -18.94 -5.77 -32.97
C PRO A 347 -19.52 -4.82 -31.92
N SER A 348 -20.10 -5.40 -30.87
CA SER A 348 -20.69 -4.66 -29.75
C SER A 348 -19.68 -3.64 -29.19
N ARG A 349 -20.15 -2.43 -28.87
CA ARG A 349 -19.30 -1.36 -28.35
C ARG A 349 -18.72 -1.83 -26.99
N PRO A 350 -17.40 -1.85 -26.81
CA PRO A 350 -16.82 -2.22 -25.54
C PRO A 350 -17.20 -1.22 -24.45
N ILE A 351 -17.46 -1.73 -23.24
CA ILE A 351 -17.76 -0.90 -22.06
C ILE A 351 -16.49 -0.77 -21.22
N LEU A 352 -16.09 0.46 -20.88
CA LEU A 352 -14.92 0.70 -20.03
C LEU A 352 -15.16 0.17 -18.61
N LEU A 353 -14.36 -0.82 -18.19
CA LEU A 353 -14.51 -1.56 -16.93
C LEU A 353 -14.51 -0.64 -15.71
N GLN A 354 -13.50 0.23 -15.58
CA GLN A 354 -13.36 1.10 -14.42
C GLN A 354 -14.53 2.07 -14.25
N ARG A 355 -15.04 2.60 -15.37
CA ARG A 355 -16.22 3.48 -15.36
C ARG A 355 -17.46 2.72 -14.91
N TRP A 356 -17.63 1.49 -15.42
CA TRP A 356 -18.76 0.64 -15.07
C TRP A 356 -18.72 0.24 -13.59
N LEU A 357 -17.59 -0.24 -13.08
CA LEU A 357 -17.41 -0.63 -11.67
C LEU A 357 -17.76 0.52 -10.71
N ARG A 358 -17.31 1.75 -11.01
CA ARG A 358 -17.61 2.92 -10.18
C ARG A 358 -19.10 3.27 -10.15
N LEU A 359 -19.83 3.02 -11.24
CA LEU A 359 -21.26 3.32 -11.32
C LEU A 359 -22.13 2.19 -10.76
N ARG A 360 -21.67 0.94 -10.88
CA ARG A 360 -22.40 -0.26 -10.43
C ARG A 360 -22.17 -0.57 -8.95
N GLY A 361 -20.99 -0.27 -8.42
CA GLY A 361 -20.50 -0.66 -7.10
C GLY A 361 -21.57 -0.63 -6.01
N ASP A 362 -22.11 0.55 -5.70
CA ASP A 362 -23.03 0.73 -4.56
C ASP A 362 -24.30 -0.12 -4.73
N ARG A 363 -24.83 -0.15 -5.96
CA ARG A 363 -26.04 -0.91 -6.29
C ARG A 363 -25.79 -2.41 -6.14
N ALA A 364 -24.69 -2.94 -6.66
CA ALA A 364 -24.35 -4.35 -6.52
C ALA A 364 -24.17 -4.74 -5.05
N PHE A 365 -23.45 -3.91 -4.28
CA PHE A 365 -23.22 -4.14 -2.87
C PHE A 365 -24.52 -4.21 -2.06
N LEU A 366 -25.42 -3.23 -2.23
CA LEU A 366 -26.71 -3.20 -1.53
C LEU A 366 -27.61 -4.37 -1.95
N LEU A 367 -27.72 -4.64 -3.27
CA LEU A 367 -28.53 -5.73 -3.81
C LEU A 367 -28.13 -7.09 -3.19
N HIS A 368 -26.83 -7.40 -3.19
CA HIS A 368 -26.36 -8.68 -2.64
C HIS A 368 -26.44 -8.72 -1.12
N ARG A 369 -26.26 -7.59 -0.43
CA ARG A 369 -26.47 -7.50 1.02
C ARG A 369 -27.92 -7.82 1.38
N GLU A 370 -28.89 -7.19 0.71
CA GLU A 370 -30.32 -7.43 0.92
C GLU A 370 -30.67 -8.90 0.67
N ALA A 371 -30.22 -9.46 -0.46
CA ALA A 371 -30.44 -10.87 -0.77
C ALA A 371 -29.85 -11.84 0.28
N MET A 372 -28.70 -11.50 0.87
CA MET A 372 -28.11 -12.29 1.95
C MET A 372 -28.86 -12.14 3.28
N ILE A 373 -29.42 -10.96 3.58
CA ILE A 373 -30.29 -10.76 4.76
C ILE A 373 -31.56 -11.59 4.62
N GLU A 374 -32.21 -11.54 3.45
CA GLU A 374 -33.43 -12.32 3.17
C GLU A 374 -33.22 -13.83 3.33
N ARG A 375 -32.03 -14.34 2.96
CA ARG A 375 -31.66 -15.76 3.14
C ARG A 375 -31.16 -16.10 4.54
N GLY A 376 -31.06 -15.12 5.44
CA GLY A 376 -30.55 -15.32 6.80
C GLY A 376 -29.04 -15.61 6.89
N LEU A 377 -28.27 -15.23 5.86
CA LEU A 377 -26.80 -15.36 5.83
C LEU A 377 -26.09 -14.13 6.40
N LEU A 378 -26.77 -12.99 6.42
CA LEU A 378 -26.36 -11.76 7.11
C LEU A 378 -27.43 -11.38 8.14
N PHE A 379 -27.02 -11.15 9.39
CA PHE A 379 -27.89 -10.69 10.45
C PHE A 379 -27.77 -9.18 10.61
N TYR A 380 -28.86 -8.46 10.33
CA TYR A 380 -28.95 -7.02 10.51
C TYR A 380 -29.11 -6.68 12.01
N SER A 381 -28.30 -5.75 12.49
CA SER A 381 -28.42 -5.16 13.81
C SER A 381 -28.51 -3.64 13.65
N PRO A 382 -29.69 -3.04 13.90
CA PRO A 382 -29.82 -1.59 13.87
C PRO A 382 -28.93 -1.01 14.98
N GLY A 383 -28.11 -0.02 14.64
CA GLY A 383 -27.30 0.69 15.62
C GLY A 383 -28.20 1.22 16.74
N PHE A 384 -27.85 0.95 18.00
CA PHE A 384 -28.68 1.37 19.15
C PHE A 384 -28.74 2.90 19.31
N ARG A 385 -27.82 3.63 18.66
CA ARG A 385 -27.76 5.09 18.62
C ARG A 385 -27.65 5.57 17.17
N PRO A 386 -28.19 6.74 16.82
CA PRO A 386 -28.10 7.30 15.47
C PRO A 386 -26.66 7.56 15.01
N GLU A 387 -25.71 7.62 15.95
CA GLU A 387 -24.27 7.75 15.67
C GLU A 387 -23.59 6.41 15.36
N HIS A 388 -24.23 5.29 15.67
CA HIS A 388 -23.65 3.97 15.40
C HIS A 388 -24.10 3.50 14.02
N GLU A 389 -23.13 3.28 13.15
CA GLU A 389 -23.37 2.70 11.83
C GLU A 389 -24.08 1.34 11.94
N GLU A 390 -24.92 1.06 10.96
CA GLU A 390 -25.65 -0.20 10.83
C GLU A 390 -24.68 -1.37 10.71
N ARG A 391 -24.83 -2.37 11.59
CA ARG A 391 -23.97 -3.56 11.60
C ARG A 391 -24.66 -4.76 10.98
N HIS A 392 -23.90 -5.49 10.18
CA HIS A 392 -24.39 -6.66 9.47
C HIS A 392 -23.46 -7.84 9.74
N TYR A 393 -23.88 -8.74 10.62
CA TYR A 393 -23.06 -9.85 11.09
C TYR A 393 -23.18 -11.03 10.12
N PRO A 394 -22.07 -11.52 9.55
CA PRO A 394 -22.11 -12.71 8.71
C PRO A 394 -22.34 -13.96 9.55
N ASP A 395 -22.99 -14.97 8.95
CA ASP A 395 -23.01 -16.32 9.52
C ASP A 395 -21.57 -16.77 9.81
N ALA A 396 -21.28 -16.95 11.10
CA ALA A 396 -19.92 -17.19 11.57
C ALA A 396 -19.39 -18.56 11.12
N ALA A 397 -20.25 -19.57 11.03
CA ALA A 397 -19.86 -20.92 10.62
C ALA A 397 -19.54 -20.95 9.12
N LEU A 398 -20.42 -20.37 8.31
CA LEU A 398 -20.26 -20.28 6.86
C LEU A 398 -19.04 -19.45 6.48
N ARG A 399 -18.85 -18.29 7.13
CA ARG A 399 -17.67 -17.44 6.90
C ARG A 399 -16.38 -18.16 7.27
N THR A 400 -16.35 -18.87 8.39
CA THR A 400 -15.15 -19.61 8.83
C THR A 400 -14.83 -20.74 7.85
N MET A 401 -15.83 -21.51 7.44
CA MET A 401 -15.68 -22.55 6.42
C MET A 401 -15.13 -21.99 5.09
N LEU A 402 -15.64 -20.85 4.62
CA LEU A 402 -15.16 -20.22 3.39
C LEU A 402 -13.70 -19.71 3.51
N ILE A 403 -13.33 -19.17 4.67
CA ILE A 403 -11.95 -18.74 4.95
C ILE A 403 -11.01 -19.94 4.98
N ASP A 404 -11.38 -21.02 5.65
CA ASP A 404 -10.54 -22.22 5.76
C ASP A 404 -10.38 -22.91 4.41
N TRP A 405 -11.43 -22.95 3.60
CA TRP A 405 -11.36 -23.41 2.22
C TRP A 405 -10.42 -22.53 1.37
N LEU A 406 -10.54 -21.20 1.44
CA LEU A 406 -9.63 -20.30 0.74
C LEU A 406 -8.17 -20.45 1.21
N ARG A 407 -7.95 -20.72 2.49
CA ARG A 407 -6.61 -21.03 3.02
C ARG A 407 -6.06 -22.32 2.44
N ALA A 408 -6.87 -23.38 2.35
CA ALA A 408 -6.48 -24.66 1.74
C ALA A 408 -6.17 -24.51 0.23
N VAL A 409 -6.95 -23.70 -0.50
CA VAL A 409 -6.65 -23.35 -1.90
C VAL A 409 -5.34 -22.56 -1.97
N ASN A 410 -5.14 -21.59 -1.08
CA ASN A 410 -3.94 -20.74 -1.05
C ASN A 410 -2.68 -21.50 -0.60
N SER A 411 -2.81 -22.55 0.24
CA SER A 411 -1.72 -23.44 0.59
C SER A 411 -1.41 -24.48 -0.51
N ALA A 412 -2.30 -24.58 -1.51
CA ALA A 412 -2.32 -25.60 -2.57
C ALA A 412 -2.57 -27.02 -2.04
N GLU A 413 -3.25 -27.14 -0.89
CA GLU A 413 -3.76 -28.41 -0.38
C GLU A 413 -4.96 -28.91 -1.19
N VAL A 414 -5.76 -27.97 -1.72
CA VAL A 414 -6.90 -28.22 -2.60
C VAL A 414 -6.62 -27.60 -3.98
N PRO A 415 -6.91 -28.29 -5.10
CA PRO A 415 -6.76 -27.70 -6.42
C PRO A 415 -7.70 -26.50 -6.57
N ALA A 416 -7.18 -25.39 -7.11
CA ALA A 416 -7.98 -24.23 -7.43
C ALA A 416 -8.83 -24.51 -8.68
N ASP A 417 -10.15 -24.38 -8.55
CA ASP A 417 -11.08 -24.24 -9.67
C ASP A 417 -11.19 -22.77 -10.14
N GLU A 418 -12.00 -22.53 -11.18
CA GLU A 418 -12.15 -21.18 -11.76
C GLU A 418 -12.74 -20.17 -10.75
N GLN A 419 -13.72 -20.61 -9.94
CA GLN A 419 -14.41 -19.76 -8.96
C GLN A 419 -13.49 -19.40 -7.80
N SER A 420 -12.77 -20.37 -7.22
CA SER A 420 -11.81 -20.14 -6.14
C SER A 420 -10.68 -19.21 -6.57
N LEU A 421 -10.23 -19.31 -7.82
CA LEU A 421 -9.22 -18.42 -8.37
C LEU A 421 -9.72 -16.98 -8.43
N LEU A 422 -10.94 -16.76 -8.98
CA LEU A 422 -11.55 -15.43 -9.02
C LEU A 422 -11.80 -14.87 -7.62
N LEU A 423 -12.39 -15.65 -6.71
CA LEU A 423 -12.69 -15.20 -5.36
C LEU A 423 -11.40 -14.78 -4.62
N ARG A 424 -10.34 -15.58 -4.75
CA ARG A 424 -9.03 -15.26 -4.18
C ARG A 424 -8.45 -13.97 -4.72
N ASP A 425 -8.49 -13.78 -6.04
CA ASP A 425 -7.92 -12.61 -6.71
C ASP A 425 -8.75 -11.33 -6.41
N LEU A 426 -10.07 -11.46 -6.19
CA LEU A 426 -10.93 -10.39 -5.67
C LEU A 426 -10.59 -10.03 -4.22
N VAL A 427 -10.41 -11.03 -3.35
CA VAL A 427 -10.00 -10.86 -1.94
C VAL A 427 -8.64 -10.17 -1.83
N ASP A 428 -7.69 -10.51 -2.69
CA ASP A 428 -6.39 -9.84 -2.75
C ASP A 428 -6.52 -8.40 -3.28
N GLY A 429 -7.30 -8.18 -4.35
CA GLY A 429 -7.57 -6.85 -4.91
C GLY A 429 -8.21 -5.90 -3.91
N ALA A 430 -9.16 -6.39 -3.12
CA ALA A 430 -9.79 -5.65 -2.03
C ALA A 430 -8.84 -5.42 -0.84
N GLY A 431 -7.73 -6.17 -0.74
CA GLY A 431 -6.76 -6.08 0.35
C GLY A 431 -7.24 -6.72 1.65
N LEU A 432 -8.08 -7.76 1.54
CA LEU A 432 -8.60 -8.57 2.66
C LEU A 432 -7.64 -9.72 3.02
N ASN A 433 -6.63 -9.99 2.19
CA ASN A 433 -5.69 -11.08 2.35
C ASN A 433 -5.08 -11.19 3.76
N LYS A 434 -4.59 -10.08 4.34
CA LYS A 434 -4.00 -10.06 5.69
C LYS A 434 -5.02 -10.42 6.77
N GLU A 435 -6.23 -9.88 6.68
CA GLU A 435 -7.29 -10.07 7.67
C GLU A 435 -7.82 -11.50 7.66
N LEU A 436 -7.83 -12.15 6.49
CA LEU A 436 -8.22 -13.55 6.34
C LEU A 436 -7.06 -14.53 6.60
N GLY A 437 -5.82 -14.05 6.79
CA GLY A 437 -4.63 -14.87 7.00
C GLY A 437 -4.09 -15.53 5.72
N LEU A 438 -4.39 -14.95 4.55
CA LEU A 438 -3.92 -15.38 3.24
C LEU A 438 -2.56 -14.74 2.94
N ASN A 439 -1.51 -15.20 3.64
CA ASN A 439 -0.20 -14.54 3.63
C ASN A 439 0.66 -14.77 2.38
N ARG A 440 0.24 -15.67 1.47
CA ARG A 440 1.01 -15.94 0.25
C ARG A 440 0.69 -14.91 -0.81
N SER A 441 1.74 -14.35 -1.40
CA SER A 441 1.59 -13.48 -2.56
C SER A 441 0.96 -14.23 -3.74
N ILE A 442 0.17 -13.53 -4.57
CA ILE A 442 -0.38 -14.09 -5.82
C ILE A 442 0.72 -14.73 -6.68
N ARG A 443 1.89 -14.08 -6.78
CA ARG A 443 3.02 -14.58 -7.58
C ARG A 443 3.49 -15.95 -7.10
N GLN A 444 3.68 -16.12 -5.79
CA GLN A 444 4.09 -17.40 -5.21
C GLN A 444 3.08 -18.51 -5.49
N LEU A 445 1.78 -18.22 -5.38
CA LEU A 445 0.78 -19.25 -5.70
C LEU A 445 0.78 -19.58 -7.20
N ARG A 446 0.81 -18.59 -8.09
CA ARG A 446 0.84 -18.86 -9.54
C ARG A 446 2.07 -19.64 -9.95
N ASP A 447 3.23 -19.31 -9.38
CA ASP A 447 4.45 -20.08 -9.59
C ASP A 447 4.32 -21.51 -9.06
N GLN A 448 3.67 -21.70 -7.91
CA GLN A 448 3.41 -23.02 -7.35
C GLN A 448 2.44 -23.83 -8.20
N ILE A 449 1.32 -23.24 -8.62
CA ILE A 449 0.32 -23.81 -9.54
C ILE A 449 0.98 -24.29 -10.83
N ARG A 450 1.86 -23.46 -11.41
CA ARG A 450 2.61 -23.82 -12.62
C ARG A 450 3.59 -24.96 -12.38
N ARG A 451 4.19 -25.03 -11.19
CA ARG A 451 5.16 -26.08 -10.83
C ARG A 451 4.51 -27.42 -10.55
N THR A 452 3.36 -27.44 -9.90
CA THR A 452 2.73 -28.69 -9.46
C THR A 452 1.93 -29.36 -10.56
N GLY A 453 1.55 -28.64 -11.64
CA GLY A 453 0.77 -29.20 -12.75
C GLY A 453 -0.61 -29.75 -12.32
N THR A 454 -1.00 -29.52 -11.07
CA THR A 454 -2.22 -30.04 -10.42
C THR A 454 -3.46 -29.22 -10.68
N VAL A 455 -3.35 -28.13 -11.44
CA VAL A 455 -4.52 -27.34 -11.81
C VAL A 455 -5.21 -28.01 -12.99
N ALA A 456 -6.48 -28.36 -12.80
CA ALA A 456 -7.41 -28.55 -13.91
C ALA A 456 -7.28 -27.29 -14.77
N ALA A 457 -6.67 -27.42 -15.96
CA ALA A 457 -6.14 -26.31 -16.74
C ALA A 457 -7.10 -25.11 -16.77
N VAL A 458 -6.87 -24.12 -15.90
CA VAL A 458 -7.71 -22.92 -15.84
C VAL A 458 -7.57 -22.23 -17.20
N PRO A 459 -8.68 -21.99 -17.91
CA PRO A 459 -8.65 -21.33 -19.21
C PRO A 459 -7.96 -19.97 -19.16
N LYS A 460 -7.18 -19.64 -20.20
CA LYS A 460 -6.28 -18.47 -20.21
C LYS A 460 -7.00 -17.11 -20.13
N ASP A 461 -7.97 -16.86 -21.01
CA ASP A 461 -9.32 -16.90 -20.47
C ASP A 461 -9.66 -16.17 -19.16
N MET A 462 -9.96 -17.02 -18.20
CA MET A 462 -10.28 -16.71 -16.82
C MET A 462 -9.09 -16.10 -16.07
N GLU A 463 -7.86 -16.55 -16.33
CA GLU A 463 -6.67 -15.93 -15.72
C GLU A 463 -6.59 -14.43 -16.07
N ASN A 464 -6.80 -14.08 -17.33
CA ASN A 464 -6.80 -12.69 -17.79
C ASN A 464 -7.96 -11.90 -17.17
N THR A 465 -9.14 -12.50 -17.07
CA THR A 465 -10.31 -11.88 -16.43
C THR A 465 -10.00 -11.56 -14.97
N SER A 466 -9.47 -12.53 -14.24
CA SER A 466 -9.05 -12.40 -12.85
C SER A 466 -8.03 -11.27 -12.67
N ASP A 467 -6.98 -11.25 -13.49
CA ASP A 467 -5.97 -10.20 -13.48
C ASP A 467 -6.55 -8.80 -13.71
N LEU A 468 -7.44 -8.65 -14.69
CA LEU A 468 -8.06 -7.36 -15.01
C LEU A 468 -9.00 -6.88 -13.90
N LEU A 469 -9.73 -7.79 -13.24
CA LEU A 469 -10.56 -7.45 -12.09
C LEU A 469 -9.71 -7.00 -10.90
N THR A 470 -8.65 -7.73 -10.54
CA THR A 470 -7.74 -7.34 -9.45
C THR A 470 -7.05 -5.99 -9.71
N LEU A 471 -6.66 -5.72 -10.95
CA LEU A 471 -6.04 -4.44 -11.33
C LEU A 471 -7.01 -3.24 -11.28
N SER A 472 -8.32 -3.51 -11.25
CA SER A 472 -9.36 -2.46 -11.26
C SER A 472 -9.68 -1.91 -9.87
N PHE A 473 -9.19 -2.54 -8.80
CA PHE A 473 -9.41 -2.04 -7.45
C PHE A 473 -8.67 -0.71 -7.21
N PRO A 474 -9.30 0.24 -6.51
CA PRO A 474 -8.63 1.46 -6.06
C PRO A 474 -7.38 1.09 -5.26
N ARG A 475 -6.22 1.62 -5.63
CA ARG A 475 -5.01 1.45 -4.82
C ARG A 475 -5.25 2.12 -3.48
N ARG A 476 -4.96 1.40 -2.39
CA ARG A 476 -4.86 1.98 -1.05
C ARG A 476 -3.79 3.03 -1.17
N MET A 477 -4.20 4.29 -1.23
CA MET A 477 -3.29 5.36 -0.91
C MET A 477 -2.86 5.03 0.51
N PRO A 478 -1.55 4.92 0.80
CA PRO A 478 -1.08 4.80 2.17
C PRO A 478 -1.75 5.97 2.89
N VAL A 479 -2.74 5.65 3.73
CA VAL A 479 -3.36 6.66 4.60
C VAL A 479 -2.16 7.16 5.36
N GLY A 480 -1.71 8.37 5.00
CA GLY A 480 -0.57 8.99 5.65
C GLY A 480 -0.88 8.87 7.12
N THR A 481 -0.01 8.20 7.86
CA THR A 481 -0.14 7.95 9.29
C THR A 481 -0.20 9.29 10.00
N ASN A 482 -1.37 9.91 9.97
CA ASN A 482 -1.82 10.83 10.98
C ASN A 482 -2.01 9.91 12.18
N ALA A 483 -0.99 9.90 13.03
CA ALA A 483 -1.08 9.40 14.38
C ALA A 483 -2.15 10.25 15.06
N ASP A 484 -3.41 9.87 14.89
CA ASP A 484 -4.51 10.39 15.67
C ASP A 484 -4.85 9.32 16.71
N ALA A 485 -4.61 9.74 17.95
CA ALA A 485 -4.93 9.15 19.22
C ALA A 485 -6.03 8.06 19.20
N GLY A 486 -5.60 6.80 19.12
CA GLY A 486 -6.38 5.67 19.61
C GLY A 486 -6.02 5.42 21.07
N ASN A 487 -6.77 6.06 21.96
CA ASN A 487 -6.78 5.85 23.40
C ASN A 487 -7.23 4.39 23.67
N ASP A 488 -6.27 3.46 23.74
CA ASP A 488 -6.49 2.08 24.15
C ASP A 488 -6.40 2.02 25.68
N ASP A 489 -7.47 2.45 26.35
CA ASP A 489 -7.70 2.18 27.76
C ASP A 489 -8.08 0.70 27.91
N GLY A 490 -7.07 -0.15 27.93
CA GLY A 490 -7.17 -1.53 28.39
C GLY A 490 -7.39 -1.56 29.90
N ASP A 491 -8.64 -1.34 30.33
CA ASP A 491 -9.11 -1.69 31.68
C ASP A 491 -9.46 -3.19 31.71
N ASP A 492 -8.46 -4.00 32.04
CA ASP A 492 -8.61 -5.43 32.32
C ASP A 492 -9.04 -5.59 33.79
N GLY A 493 -10.33 -5.38 34.03
CA GLY A 493 -10.99 -5.70 35.29
C GLY A 493 -11.29 -7.19 35.38
N GLY A 494 -10.44 -7.92 36.11
CA GLY A 494 -10.72 -9.29 36.52
C GLY A 494 -11.70 -9.36 37.70
N GLU A 495 -12.68 -10.25 37.58
CA GLU A 495 -13.30 -10.99 38.69
C GLU A 495 -13.23 -12.50 38.41
#